data_AF-A0A517PYC3-F1
#
_entry.id   AF-A0A517PYC3-F1
#
_cell.length_a   1.000
_cell.length_b   1.000
_cell.length_c   1.000
_cell.angle_alpha   90.00
_cell.angle_beta   90.00
_cell.angle_gamma   90.00
#
_symmetry.space_group_name_H-M   'P 1'
#
loop_
_entity.id
_entity.type
_entity.pdbx_description
1 polymer ?
#
loop_
_entity_poly.entity_id
_entity_poly.type
_entity_poly.pdbx_seq_one_letter_code
_entity_poly.pdbx_strand_id
1 'polypeptide(L)'
;MINQNSKATSPKFKLGTVVATPGALDALEQSGQSPNEFLKRHLQLEQGDLCAEDHELNTESLKDGSRILSAYKTSKGVKIWIITEAEDGNGHRSATTLLLPEEY
;
A
#
# COMPACT_ATOMS: atom_id res chain seq x y z
N MET A 1 0.50 -35.91 3.67
CA MET A 1 -0.45 -34.86 4.11
C MET A 1 0.36 -33.59 4.29
N ILE A 2 0.26 -32.61 3.39
CA ILE A 2 1.00 -31.35 3.50
C ILE A 2 0.19 -30.38 4.35
N ASN A 3 0.76 -30.01 5.51
CA ASN A 3 0.17 -29.05 6.43
C ASN A 3 0.47 -27.63 5.92
N GLN A 4 -0.42 -27.08 5.10
CA GLN A 4 -0.37 -25.67 4.66
C GLN A 4 -0.82 -24.80 5.83
N ASN A 5 0.11 -24.45 6.72
CA ASN A 5 -0.14 -23.49 7.79
C ASN A 5 0.09 -22.08 7.24
N SER A 6 -0.90 -21.53 6.53
CA SER A 6 -0.94 -20.11 6.16
C SER A 6 -1.20 -19.29 7.43
N LYS A 7 -0.12 -18.95 8.13
CA LYS A 7 -0.17 -18.06 9.30
C LYS A 7 -0.65 -16.69 8.81
N ALA A 8 -1.90 -16.34 9.10
CA ALA A 8 -2.42 -15.01 8.82
C ALA A 8 -1.55 -13.98 9.55
N THR A 9 -0.83 -13.15 8.81
CA THR A 9 -0.05 -12.04 9.38
C THR A 9 -0.98 -10.89 9.69
N SER A 10 -0.93 -10.39 10.92
CA SER A 10 -1.70 -9.22 11.33
C SER A 10 -1.23 -7.97 10.57
N PRO A 11 -2.13 -7.07 10.17
CA PRO A 11 -1.75 -5.80 9.55
C PRO A 11 -0.93 -4.94 10.53
N LYS A 12 0.07 -4.19 10.03
CA LYS A 12 0.91 -3.30 10.83
C LYS A 12 0.22 -1.98 11.21
N PHE A 13 -0.76 -1.56 10.42
CA PHE A 13 -1.57 -0.35 10.63
C PHE A 13 -2.97 -0.54 10.01
N LYS A 14 -3.86 0.43 10.19
CA LYS A 14 -5.19 0.43 9.59
C LYS A 14 -5.23 1.32 8.36
N LEU A 15 -5.89 0.86 7.29
CA LEU A 15 -6.20 1.68 6.14
C LEU A 15 -7.26 2.72 6.48
N GLY A 16 -7.29 3.80 5.71
CA GLY A 16 -8.44 4.70 5.66
C GLY A 16 -9.47 4.22 4.64
N THR A 17 -10.31 5.15 4.17
CA THR A 17 -11.20 4.89 3.05
C THR A 17 -10.39 4.56 1.80
N VAL A 18 -10.55 3.34 1.27
CA VAL A 18 -9.80 2.89 0.10
C VAL A 18 -10.42 3.47 -1.16
N VAL A 19 -9.62 4.19 -1.92
CA VAL A 19 -9.98 4.76 -3.23
C VAL A 19 -8.86 4.49 -4.23
N ALA A 20 -9.17 4.60 -5.52
CA ALA A 20 -8.20 4.48 -6.59
C ALA A 20 -8.52 5.49 -7.69
N THR A 21 -7.48 6.03 -8.32
CA THR A 21 -7.63 6.85 -9.53
C THR A 21 -8.05 5.99 -10.73
N PRO A 22 -8.65 6.59 -11.76
CA PRO A 22 -8.95 5.86 -13.01
C PRO A 22 -7.71 5.21 -13.63
N GLY A 23 -6.56 5.91 -13.68
CA GLY A 23 -5.33 5.36 -14.27
C GLY A 23 -4.81 4.13 -13.51
N ALA A 24 -4.89 4.15 -12.18
CA ALA A 24 -4.53 2.97 -11.38
C ALA A 24 -5.49 1.79 -11.61
N LEU A 25 -6.80 2.04 -11.71
CA LEU A 25 -7.78 0.99 -12.01
C LEU A 25 -7.53 0.37 -13.39
N ASP A 26 -7.27 1.19 -14.41
CA ASP A 26 -6.97 0.72 -15.76
C ASP A 26 -5.68 -0.11 -15.79
N ALA A 27 -4.64 0.31 -15.07
CA ALA A 27 -3.38 -0.44 -14.98
C ALA A 27 -3.55 -1.80 -14.28
N LEU A 28 -4.40 -1.86 -13.25
CA LEU A 28 -4.74 -3.08 -12.52
C LEU A 28 -5.57 -4.04 -13.41
N GLU A 29 -6.57 -3.52 -14.11
CA GLU A 29 -7.38 -4.30 -15.05
C GLU A 29 -6.51 -4.88 -16.17
N GLN A 30 -5.67 -4.05 -16.80
CA GLN A 30 -4.79 -4.49 -17.87
C GLN A 30 -3.80 -5.56 -17.41
N SER A 31 -3.33 -5.51 -16.17
CA SER A 31 -2.40 -6.49 -15.60
C SER A 31 -3.09 -7.74 -15.04
N GLY A 32 -4.43 -7.74 -14.97
CA GLY A 32 -5.23 -8.83 -14.39
C GLY A 32 -5.03 -8.98 -12.88
N GLN A 33 -4.61 -7.92 -12.18
CA GLN A 33 -4.30 -7.95 -10.77
C GLN A 33 -5.33 -7.18 -9.94
N SER A 34 -5.65 -7.71 -8.76
CA SER A 34 -6.60 -7.05 -7.86
C SER A 34 -5.92 -5.97 -7.02
N PRO A 35 -6.60 -4.84 -6.69
CA PRO A 35 -6.09 -3.87 -5.71
C PRO A 35 -5.69 -4.51 -4.38
N ASN A 36 -6.44 -5.54 -3.94
CA ASN A 36 -6.20 -6.27 -2.69
C ASN A 36 -4.83 -6.94 -2.61
N GLU A 37 -4.23 -7.30 -3.74
CA GLU A 37 -2.87 -7.85 -3.77
C GLU A 37 -1.86 -6.83 -3.23
N PHE A 38 -1.95 -5.59 -3.72
CA PHE A 38 -1.04 -4.51 -3.34
C PHE A 38 -1.37 -3.93 -1.96
N LEU A 39 -2.67 -3.85 -1.59
CA LEU A 39 -3.08 -3.42 -0.25
C LEU A 39 -2.57 -4.35 0.85
N LYS A 40 -2.57 -5.67 0.62
CA LYS A 40 -1.99 -6.64 1.58
C LYS A 40 -0.50 -6.41 1.79
N ARG A 41 0.23 -6.11 0.71
CA ARG A 41 1.67 -5.79 0.75
C ARG A 41 1.93 -4.47 1.49
N HIS A 42 1.11 -3.45 1.20
CA HIS A 42 1.14 -2.15 1.88
C HIS A 42 0.90 -2.30 3.38
N LEU A 43 -0.11 -3.06 3.79
CA LEU A 43 -0.42 -3.34 5.21
C LEU A 43 0.69 -4.07 5.98
N GLN A 44 1.61 -4.72 5.26
CA GLN A 44 2.77 -5.39 5.85
C GLN A 44 4.04 -4.52 5.78
N LEU A 45 3.95 -3.30 5.24
CA LEU A 45 5.09 -2.47 4.87
C LEU A 45 6.10 -3.28 4.07
N GLU A 46 5.65 -4.02 3.06
CA GLU A 46 6.58 -4.67 2.14
C GLU A 46 7.30 -3.60 1.31
N GLN A 47 8.63 -3.67 1.25
CA GLN A 47 9.48 -2.64 0.65
C GLN A 47 9.10 -2.28 -0.79
N GLY A 48 8.83 -3.29 -1.64
CA GLY A 48 8.45 -3.05 -3.04
C GLY A 48 9.55 -2.36 -3.85
N ASP A 49 9.18 -1.28 -4.54
CA ASP A 49 10.05 -0.46 -5.41
C ASP A 49 10.52 0.84 -4.72
N LEU A 50 10.54 0.85 -3.37
CA LEU A 50 11.13 1.93 -2.57
C LEU A 50 12.62 1.68 -2.27
N CYS A 51 13.38 2.76 -2.12
CA CYS A 51 14.72 2.68 -1.54
C CYS A 51 14.65 2.35 -0.04
N ALA A 52 15.80 2.05 0.57
CA ALA A 52 15.84 1.65 1.98
C ALA A 52 15.40 2.79 2.91
N GLU A 53 15.80 4.02 2.58
CA GLU A 53 15.48 5.23 3.34
C GLU A 53 13.97 5.51 3.34
N ASP A 54 13.32 5.47 2.16
CA ASP A 54 11.87 5.66 2.05
C ASP A 54 11.09 4.53 2.75
N HIS A 55 11.63 3.31 2.72
CA HIS A 55 11.01 2.19 3.43
C HIS A 55 11.14 2.31 4.95
N GLU A 56 12.26 2.82 5.45
CA GLU A 56 12.47 3.09 6.87
C GLU A 56 11.52 4.19 7.37
N LEU A 57 11.29 5.24 6.58
CA LEU A 57 10.32 6.29 6.91
C LEU A 57 8.93 5.72 7.20
N ASN A 58 8.47 4.71 6.46
CA ASN A 58 7.18 4.06 6.75
C ASN A 58 7.13 3.37 8.12
N THR A 59 8.26 2.87 8.61
CA THR A 59 8.33 2.25 9.95
C THR A 59 8.27 3.32 11.03
N GLU A 60 8.88 4.48 10.80
CA GLU A 60 8.75 5.64 11.69
C GLU A 60 7.34 6.24 11.66
N SER A 61 6.67 6.20 10.51
CA SER A 61 5.26 6.61 10.35
C SER A 61 4.27 5.84 11.20
N LEU A 62 4.61 4.63 11.64
CA LEU A 62 3.81 3.87 12.60
C LEU A 62 3.88 4.43 14.02
N LYS A 63 4.92 5.23 14.32
CA LYS A 63 5.16 5.82 15.64
C LYS A 63 4.68 7.26 15.72
N ASP A 64 4.95 8.04 14.68
CA ASP A 64 4.65 9.48 14.66
C ASP A 64 3.34 9.84 13.95
N GLY A 65 2.65 8.84 13.39
CA GLY A 65 1.38 9.03 12.71
C GLY A 65 1.49 9.68 11.33
N SER A 66 2.69 9.90 10.80
CA SER A 66 2.86 10.46 9.45
C SER A 66 2.31 9.54 8.35
N ARG A 67 2.20 10.06 7.14
CA ARG A 67 1.68 9.33 5.98
C ARG A 67 2.59 8.13 5.64
N ILE A 68 2.00 7.07 5.11
CA ILE A 68 2.71 5.85 4.68
C ILE A 68 2.63 5.76 3.15
N LEU A 69 3.76 5.53 2.50
CA LEU A 69 3.86 5.36 1.05
C LEU A 69 4.34 3.95 0.70
N SER A 70 3.75 3.32 -0.30
CA SER A 70 4.34 2.13 -0.93
C SER A 70 4.34 2.28 -2.44
N ALA A 71 5.35 1.71 -3.08
CA ALA A 71 5.45 1.66 -4.53
C ALA A 71 5.60 0.21 -4.97
N TYR A 72 4.77 -0.22 -5.91
CA TYR A 72 4.82 -1.57 -6.49
C TYR A 72 4.72 -1.49 -8.00
N LYS A 73 5.16 -2.57 -8.67
CA LYS A 73 4.97 -2.74 -10.11
C LYS A 73 3.91 -3.82 -10.35
N THR A 74 3.02 -3.57 -11.29
CA THR A 74 2.14 -4.62 -11.82
C THR A 74 2.93 -5.65 -12.61
N SER A 75 2.31 -6.77 -12.96
CA SER A 75 2.86 -7.82 -13.82
C SER A 75 3.27 -7.30 -15.21
N LYS A 76 2.68 -6.18 -15.65
CA LYS A 76 3.01 -5.45 -16.88
C LYS A 76 4.04 -4.33 -16.69
N GLY A 77 4.60 -4.19 -15.48
CA GLY A 77 5.64 -3.22 -15.17
C GLY A 77 5.17 -1.80 -14.88
N VAL A 78 3.85 -1.55 -14.85
CA VAL A 78 3.30 -0.24 -14.49
C VAL A 78 3.48 0.00 -13.00
N LYS A 79 4.00 1.17 -12.63
CA LYS A 79 4.18 1.54 -11.22
C LYS A 79 2.86 2.03 -10.63
N ILE A 80 2.50 1.50 -9.47
CA ILE A 80 1.37 1.93 -8.64
C ILE A 80 1.92 2.41 -7.31
N TRP A 81 1.53 3.61 -6.91
CA TRP A 81 1.70 4.12 -5.56
C TRP A 81 0.47 3.79 -4.72
N ILE A 82 0.71 3.53 -3.43
CA ILE A 82 -0.32 3.40 -2.41
C ILE A 82 0.05 4.35 -1.28
N ILE A 83 -0.79 5.33 -1.03
CA ILE A 83 -0.59 6.33 0.02
C ILE A 83 -1.69 6.19 1.04
N THR A 84 -1.33 5.93 2.29
CA THR A 84 -2.26 6.09 3.41
C THR A 84 -1.95 7.40 4.13
N GLU A 85 -2.99 8.22 4.30
CA GLU A 85 -2.89 9.53 4.92
C GLU A 85 -2.34 9.47 6.36
N ALA A 86 -1.81 10.60 6.81
CA ALA A 86 -1.41 10.78 8.20
C ALA A 86 -2.60 10.60 9.15
N GLU A 87 -2.30 10.23 10.39
CA GLU A 87 -3.28 10.15 11.46
C GLU A 87 -3.75 11.54 11.88
N ASP A 88 -5.04 11.66 12.17
CA ASP A 88 -5.60 12.82 12.85
C ASP A 88 -5.33 12.79 14.36
N GLY A 89 -5.83 13.79 15.10
CA GLY A 89 -5.66 13.86 16.56
C GLY A 89 -6.27 12.69 17.35
N ASN A 90 -7.00 11.78 16.69
CA ASN A 90 -7.58 10.57 17.28
C ASN A 90 -6.90 9.28 16.80
N GLY A 91 -5.80 9.37 16.04
CA GLY A 91 -5.12 8.20 15.48
C GLY A 91 -5.85 7.60 14.26
N HIS A 92 -6.75 8.36 13.62
CA HIS A 92 -7.51 7.89 12.46
C HIS A 92 -6.86 8.35 11.15
N ARG A 93 -6.71 7.40 10.22
CA ARG A 93 -6.25 7.66 8.85
C ARG A 93 -7.47 7.77 7.93
N SER A 94 -7.62 8.91 7.26
CA SER A 94 -8.83 9.24 6.50
C SER A 94 -8.97 8.45 5.20
N ALA A 95 -7.86 8.25 4.48
CA ALA A 95 -7.86 7.62 3.16
C ALA A 95 -6.63 6.73 2.91
N THR A 96 -6.83 5.75 2.04
CA THR A 96 -5.76 4.99 1.38
C THR A 96 -6.01 5.04 -0.13
N THR A 97 -5.15 5.73 -0.87
CA THR A 97 -5.32 5.97 -2.30
C THR A 97 -4.33 5.12 -3.10
N LEU A 98 -4.83 4.38 -4.08
CA LEU A 98 -4.02 3.79 -5.15
C LEU A 98 -3.99 4.75 -6.34
N LEU A 99 -2.81 5.07 -6.85
CA LEU A 99 -2.63 6.02 -7.95
C LEU A 99 -1.37 5.73 -8.74
N LEU A 100 -1.31 6.20 -9.99
CA LEU A 100 -0.07 6.25 -10.76
C LEU A 100 0.81 7.41 -10.24
N PRO A 101 2.15 7.30 -10.32
CA PRO A 101 3.05 8.38 -9.90
C PRO A 101 2.76 9.73 -10.57
N GLU A 102 2.31 9.72 -11.83
CA GLU A 102 1.96 10.91 -12.62
C GLU A 102 0.61 11.55 -12.24
N GLU A 103 -0.20 10.88 -11.43
CA GLU A 103 -1.50 11.39 -10.94
C GLU A 103 -1.38 12.08 -9.56
N TYR A 104 -0.17 12.15 -9.01
CA TYR A 104 0.16 12.82 -7.74
C TYR A 104 0.86 14.16 -8.00
#